data_AF-A0AA37PAJ5-F1
#
_entry.id   AF-A0AA37PAJ5-F1
#
_cell.length_a   1.000
_cell.length_b   1.000
_cell.length_c   1.000
_cell.angle_alpha   90.00
_cell.angle_beta   90.00
_cell.angle_gamma   90.00
#
_symmetry.space_group_name_H-M   'P 1'
#
loop_
_entity.id
_entity.type
_entity.pdbx_description
1 polymer ?
#
loop_
_entity_poly.entity_id
_entity_poly.type
_entity_poly.pdbx_seq_one_letter_code
_entity_poly.pdbx_strand_id
1 'polypeptide(L)'
;MGNFGNALKAGQTAIELGRNVQGLAGAASEFRAADKREMGRKAGRGVFNEGADTGKTMGKTWLKTFEVVPRLVCRGLQFLFALIACGFYGNRVDADRKDDDGFSPEWILAITVAGASAVTAVLFVAATPLGAIPFIGSKIKIFKTYRAFAWDLILSIAWIVVFGIFAAIFLKRDSEDSYKGSKTSVMKVAVWIDLVNAIFWLISGVYGCIKTFLGDKTNQMTDKIGQKLFDKKKAPAKESDYAESV
;
A
#
# COMPACT_ATOMS: atom_id res chain seq x y z
N MET A 1 12.17 -32.00 47.75
CA MET A 1 12.29 -30.55 48.06
C MET A 1 11.19 -29.75 47.36
N GLY A 2 9.90 -29.97 47.66
CA GLY A 2 8.79 -29.41 46.86
C GLY A 2 7.76 -28.54 47.60
N ASN A 3 7.68 -28.60 48.93
CA ASN A 3 6.56 -28.00 49.66
C ASN A 3 6.87 -26.64 50.33
N PHE A 4 8.15 -26.22 50.36
CA PHE A 4 8.55 -24.97 50.99
C PHE A 4 8.45 -23.75 50.04
N GLY A 5 8.56 -23.98 48.72
CA GLY A 5 8.47 -22.90 47.71
C GLY A 5 7.03 -22.39 47.47
N ASN A 6 6.02 -23.24 47.67
CA ASN A 6 4.63 -22.87 47.43
C ASN A 6 4.03 -22.02 48.57
N ALA A 7 4.46 -22.22 49.81
CA ALA A 7 4.05 -21.40 50.95
C ALA A 7 4.62 -19.97 50.88
N LEU A 8 5.85 -19.81 50.40
CA LEU A 8 6.48 -18.49 50.18
C LEU A 8 5.78 -17.69 49.07
N LYS A 9 5.33 -18.34 48.00
CA LYS A 9 4.53 -17.69 46.95
C LYS A 9 3.16 -17.24 47.45
N ALA A 10 2.47 -18.07 48.22
CA ALA A 10 1.16 -17.71 48.79
C ALA A 10 1.25 -16.53 49.78
N GLY A 11 2.33 -16.48 50.58
CA GLY A 11 2.61 -15.35 51.47
C GLY A 11 2.89 -14.04 50.73
N GLN A 12 3.58 -14.08 49.59
CA GLN A 12 3.83 -12.91 48.75
C GLN A 12 2.54 -12.39 48.10
N THR A 13 1.66 -13.28 47.63
CA THR A 13 0.37 -12.89 47.02
C THR A 13 -0.59 -12.27 48.03
N ALA A 14 -0.60 -12.75 49.28
CA ALA A 14 -1.44 -12.17 50.34
C ALA A 14 -0.97 -10.77 50.78
N ILE A 15 0.35 -10.52 50.79
CA ILE A 15 0.93 -9.20 51.08
C ILE A 15 0.64 -8.21 49.95
N GLU A 16 0.64 -8.65 48.69
CA GLU A 16 0.20 -7.82 47.55
C GLU A 16 -1.28 -7.47 47.61
N LEU A 17 -2.14 -8.43 48.00
CA LEU A 17 -3.57 -8.17 48.20
C LEU A 17 -3.83 -7.20 49.37
N GLY A 18 -3.07 -7.30 50.47
CA GLY A 18 -3.15 -6.35 51.58
C GLY A 18 -2.74 -4.92 51.21
N ARG A 19 -1.76 -4.78 50.31
CA ARG A 19 -1.30 -3.47 49.80
C ARG A 19 -2.29 -2.84 48.81
N ASN A 20 -3.02 -3.65 48.05
CA ASN A 20 -4.07 -3.19 47.14
C ASN A 20 -5.33 -2.66 47.87
N VAL A 21 -5.65 -3.15 49.07
CA VAL A 21 -6.81 -2.68 49.83
C VAL A 21 -6.60 -1.26 50.40
N GLN A 22 -5.38 -0.92 50.83
CA GLN A 22 -5.02 0.46 51.20
C GLN A 22 -5.03 1.41 49.98
N GLY A 23 -4.62 0.92 48.80
CA GLY A 23 -4.76 1.66 47.54
C GLY A 23 -6.23 1.87 47.12
N LEU A 24 -7.09 0.89 47.37
CA LEU A 24 -8.53 0.96 47.07
C LEU A 24 -9.27 1.95 47.98
N ALA A 25 -8.89 2.02 49.26
CA ALA A 25 -9.43 2.99 50.21
C ALA A 25 -8.97 4.43 49.88
N GLY A 26 -7.71 4.61 49.46
CA GLY A 26 -7.19 5.88 48.94
C GLY A 26 -7.91 6.32 47.66
N ALA A 27 -8.08 5.40 46.71
CA ALA A 27 -8.82 5.65 45.47
C ALA A 27 -10.29 6.00 45.75
N ALA A 28 -10.95 5.36 46.71
CA ALA A 28 -12.33 5.67 47.09
C ALA A 28 -12.48 7.05 47.76
N SER A 29 -11.47 7.50 48.53
CA SER A 29 -11.44 8.86 49.09
C SER A 29 -11.17 9.93 48.03
N GLU A 30 -10.31 9.65 47.04
CA GLU A 30 -10.09 10.52 45.88
C GLU A 30 -11.32 10.58 44.97
N PHE A 31 -12.08 9.49 44.82
CA PHE A 31 -13.36 9.48 44.09
C PHE A 31 -14.47 10.27 44.78
N ARG A 32 -14.42 10.42 46.11
CA ARG A 32 -15.34 11.26 46.88
C ARG A 32 -14.95 12.75 46.85
N ALA A 33 -13.65 13.03 46.75
CA ALA A 33 -13.09 14.39 46.67
C ALA A 33 -13.05 14.94 45.22
N ALA A 34 -13.10 14.07 44.21
CA ALA A 34 -13.16 14.49 42.81
C ALA A 34 -14.53 15.06 42.49
N ASP A 35 -14.57 16.37 42.25
CA ASP A 35 -15.76 17.10 41.84
C ASP A 35 -16.40 16.43 40.61
N LYS A 36 -17.66 16.00 40.74
CA LYS A 36 -18.41 15.29 39.68
C LYS A 36 -18.43 16.09 38.38
N ARG A 37 -18.33 17.42 38.45
CA ARG A 37 -18.19 18.31 37.28
C ARG A 37 -16.85 18.15 36.57
N GLU A 38 -15.75 18.02 37.32
CA GLU A 38 -14.41 17.89 36.75
C GLU A 38 -14.18 16.50 36.16
N MET A 39 -14.72 15.46 36.82
CA MET A 39 -14.82 14.10 36.31
C MET A 39 -15.64 14.03 35.01
N GLY A 40 -16.82 14.68 34.96
CA GLY A 40 -17.62 14.77 33.73
C GLY A 40 -16.88 15.48 32.58
N ARG A 41 -16.08 16.50 32.89
CA ARG A 41 -15.27 17.23 31.89
C ARG A 41 -14.09 16.42 31.38
N LYS A 42 -13.40 15.66 32.24
CA LYS A 42 -12.31 14.74 31.87
C LYS A 42 -12.83 13.54 31.09
N ALA A 43 -13.93 12.94 31.54
CA ALA A 43 -14.60 11.85 30.83
C ALA A 43 -15.12 12.31 29.45
N GLY A 44 -15.76 13.48 29.37
CA GLY A 44 -16.21 14.05 28.09
C GLY A 44 -15.06 14.37 27.13
N ARG A 45 -13.92 14.87 27.63
CA ARG A 45 -12.71 15.06 26.81
C ARG A 45 -12.08 13.74 26.38
N GLY A 46 -12.08 12.71 27.23
CA GLY A 46 -11.60 11.37 26.91
C GLY A 46 -12.42 10.74 25.80
N VAL A 47 -13.74 10.71 25.96
CA VAL A 47 -14.69 10.18 24.95
C VAL A 47 -14.63 10.99 23.65
N PHE A 48 -14.45 12.31 23.70
CA PHE A 48 -14.28 13.13 22.51
C PHE A 48 -12.94 12.86 21.81
N ASN A 49 -11.84 12.71 22.54
CA ASN A 49 -10.54 12.37 21.95
C ASN A 49 -10.55 10.95 21.37
N GLU A 50 -11.16 9.99 22.05
CA GLU A 50 -11.29 8.61 21.62
C GLU A 50 -12.22 8.49 20.40
N GLY A 51 -13.31 9.26 20.37
CA GLY A 51 -14.19 9.42 19.21
C GLY A 51 -13.50 10.12 18.04
N ALA A 52 -12.67 11.14 18.29
CA ALA A 52 -11.88 11.82 17.27
C ALA A 52 -10.79 10.91 16.69
N ASP A 53 -10.14 10.08 17.50
CA ASP A 53 -9.13 9.12 17.04
C ASP A 53 -9.76 7.93 16.32
N THR A 54 -10.94 7.47 16.76
CA THR A 54 -11.76 6.50 16.02
C THR A 54 -12.19 7.08 14.67
N GLY A 55 -12.69 8.31 14.64
CA GLY A 55 -13.09 9.01 13.42
C GLY A 55 -11.92 9.23 12.44
N LYS A 56 -10.74 9.61 12.95
CA LYS A 56 -9.50 9.70 12.14
C LYS A 56 -9.08 8.33 11.59
N THR A 57 -9.23 7.27 12.37
CA THR A 57 -8.87 5.91 11.96
C THR A 57 -9.81 5.38 10.89
N MET A 58 -11.12 5.58 11.06
CA MET A 58 -12.14 5.26 10.07
C MET A 58 -11.95 6.07 8.78
N GLY A 59 -11.71 7.38 8.89
CA GLY A 59 -11.44 8.26 7.74
C GLY A 59 -10.18 7.86 6.97
N LYS A 60 -9.08 7.54 7.66
CA LYS A 60 -7.86 7.02 7.02
C LYS A 60 -8.08 5.67 6.35
N THR A 61 -8.92 4.81 6.92
CA THR A 61 -9.27 3.50 6.34
C THR A 61 -10.06 3.70 5.04
N TRP A 62 -11.05 4.59 5.05
CA TRP A 62 -11.85 4.92 3.86
C TRP A 62 -11.01 5.51 2.72
N LEU A 63 -10.12 6.46 3.04
CA LEU A 63 -9.18 7.03 2.06
C LEU A 63 -8.22 5.97 1.49
N LYS A 64 -7.72 5.06 2.33
CA LYS A 64 -6.88 3.93 1.87
C LYS A 64 -7.63 3.00 0.93
N THR A 65 -8.89 2.69 1.22
CA THR A 65 -9.72 1.84 0.36
C THR A 65 -9.87 2.44 -1.05
N PHE A 66 -10.10 3.75 -1.15
CA PHE A 66 -10.13 4.44 -2.46
C PHE A 66 -8.79 4.47 -3.19
N GLU A 67 -7.67 4.37 -2.48
CA GLU A 67 -6.36 4.25 -3.13
C GLU A 67 -6.08 2.82 -3.63
N VAL A 68 -6.60 1.82 -2.91
CA VAL A 68 -6.36 0.40 -3.20
C VAL A 68 -7.19 -0.08 -4.38
N VAL A 69 -8.47 0.31 -4.48
CA VAL A 69 -9.37 -0.17 -5.54
C VAL A 69 -8.84 0.17 -6.95
N PRO A 70 -8.50 1.43 -7.29
CA PRO A 70 -7.95 1.77 -8.60
C PRO A 70 -6.64 1.05 -8.90
N ARG A 71 -5.80 0.83 -7.87
CA ARG A 71 -4.55 0.08 -8.02
C ARG A 71 -4.80 -1.38 -8.37
N LEU A 72 -5.77 -2.03 -7.72
CA LEU A 72 -6.14 -3.41 -8.03
C LEU A 72 -6.73 -3.53 -9.43
N VAL A 73 -7.60 -2.58 -9.83
CA VAL A 73 -8.15 -2.54 -11.20
C VAL A 73 -7.03 -2.38 -12.23
N CYS A 74 -6.12 -1.43 -12.02
CA CYS A 74 -4.98 -1.20 -12.90
C CYS A 74 -4.10 -2.46 -13.04
N ARG A 75 -3.79 -3.13 -11.92
CA ARG A 75 -3.02 -4.38 -11.91
C ARG A 75 -3.76 -5.54 -12.58
N GLY A 76 -5.08 -5.62 -12.41
CA GLY A 76 -5.93 -6.59 -13.09
C GLY A 76 -5.92 -6.42 -14.61
N LEU A 77 -5.98 -5.16 -15.09
CA LEU A 77 -5.86 -4.86 -16.52
C LEU A 77 -4.48 -5.19 -17.07
N GLN A 78 -3.40 -4.85 -16.34
CA GLN A 78 -2.03 -5.20 -16.71
C GLN A 78 -1.85 -6.72 -16.84
N PHE A 79 -2.41 -7.48 -15.91
CA PHE A 79 -2.43 -8.93 -15.94
C PHE A 79 -3.21 -9.46 -17.15
N LEU A 80 -4.42 -8.94 -17.39
CA LEU A 80 -5.27 -9.37 -18.50
C LEU A 80 -4.58 -9.14 -19.85
N PHE A 81 -4.03 -7.95 -20.08
CA PHE A 81 -3.31 -7.66 -21.33
C PHE A 81 -2.05 -8.51 -21.48
N ALA A 82 -1.34 -8.81 -20.39
CA ALA A 82 -0.22 -9.73 -20.43
C ALA A 82 -0.65 -11.16 -20.82
N LEU A 83 -1.78 -11.66 -20.32
CA LEU A 83 -2.31 -12.97 -20.73
C LEU A 83 -2.74 -12.98 -22.20
N ILE A 84 -3.38 -11.92 -22.68
CA ILE A 84 -3.77 -11.79 -24.08
C ILE A 84 -2.53 -11.83 -24.98
N ALA A 85 -1.47 -11.10 -24.63
CA ALA A 85 -0.20 -11.13 -25.34
C ALA A 85 0.48 -12.51 -25.29
N CYS A 86 0.45 -13.21 -24.15
CA CYS A 86 0.89 -14.60 -24.06
C CYS A 86 0.11 -15.51 -25.02
N GLY A 87 -1.19 -15.29 -25.21
CA GLY A 87 -2.00 -16.01 -26.18
C GLY A 87 -1.55 -15.76 -27.62
N PHE A 88 -1.40 -14.50 -28.02
CA PHE A 88 -0.97 -14.14 -29.37
C PHE A 88 0.44 -14.63 -29.70
N TYR A 89 1.40 -14.28 -28.85
CA TYR A 89 2.81 -14.55 -29.10
C TYR A 89 3.20 -15.98 -28.73
N GLY A 90 2.58 -16.57 -27.71
CA GLY A 90 2.81 -17.97 -27.35
C GLY A 90 2.29 -18.94 -28.40
N ASN A 91 1.15 -18.66 -29.03
CA ASN A 91 0.68 -19.44 -30.17
C ASN A 91 1.69 -19.38 -31.35
N ARG A 92 2.42 -18.27 -31.50
CA ARG A 92 3.49 -18.14 -32.50
C ARG A 92 4.74 -18.92 -32.14
N VAL A 93 5.21 -18.84 -30.90
CA VAL A 93 6.33 -19.65 -30.41
C VAL A 93 6.02 -21.15 -30.52
N ASP A 94 4.79 -21.56 -30.22
CA ASP A 94 4.37 -22.97 -30.32
C ASP A 94 4.29 -23.46 -31.77
N ALA A 95 3.88 -22.60 -32.70
CA ALA A 95 3.92 -22.91 -34.13
C ALA A 95 5.36 -23.04 -34.64
N ASP A 96 6.24 -22.08 -34.33
CA ASP A 96 7.67 -22.16 -34.67
C ASP A 96 8.31 -23.45 -34.13
N ARG A 97 7.91 -23.90 -32.92
CA ARG A 97 8.35 -25.16 -32.31
C ARG A 97 7.88 -26.41 -33.08
N LYS A 98 6.69 -26.37 -33.69
CA LYS A 98 6.10 -27.50 -34.41
C LYS A 98 6.64 -27.61 -35.84
N ASP A 99 6.99 -26.48 -36.43
CA ASP A 99 7.49 -26.40 -37.80
C ASP A 99 9.02 -26.67 -37.90
N ASP A 100 9.71 -26.88 -36.77
CA ASP A 100 11.15 -27.17 -36.62
C ASP A 100 12.08 -26.12 -37.26
N ASP A 101 11.54 -24.93 -37.55
CA ASP A 101 12.19 -23.82 -38.27
C ASP A 101 13.05 -22.91 -37.36
N GLY A 102 13.30 -23.37 -36.13
CA GLY A 102 13.91 -22.57 -35.06
C GLY A 102 12.96 -21.50 -34.50
N PHE A 103 13.33 -20.91 -33.36
CA PHE A 103 12.48 -19.91 -32.72
C PHE A 103 12.77 -18.49 -33.21
N SER A 104 11.74 -17.78 -33.63
CA SER A 104 11.90 -16.36 -33.92
C SER A 104 12.11 -15.54 -32.63
N PRO A 105 13.17 -14.73 -32.54
CA PRO A 105 13.54 -14.03 -31.32
C PRO A 105 12.49 -12.99 -30.88
N GLU A 106 11.78 -12.38 -31.82
CA GLU A 106 10.73 -11.40 -31.52
C GLU A 106 9.56 -12.03 -30.74
N TRP A 107 9.17 -13.27 -31.06
CA TRP A 107 8.09 -13.97 -30.35
C TRP A 107 8.52 -14.37 -28.94
N ILE A 108 9.77 -14.84 -28.78
CA ILE A 108 10.34 -15.19 -27.47
C ILE A 108 10.44 -13.97 -26.57
N LEU A 109 10.93 -12.84 -27.08
CA LEU A 109 11.01 -11.61 -26.30
C LEU A 109 9.63 -11.20 -25.78
N ALA A 110 8.62 -11.23 -26.67
CA ALA A 110 7.26 -10.85 -26.35
C ALA A 110 6.64 -11.73 -25.27
N ILE A 111 6.72 -13.06 -25.40
CA ILE A 111 6.18 -13.98 -24.38
C ILE A 111 6.96 -13.86 -23.06
N THR A 112 8.26 -13.56 -23.10
CA THR A 112 9.06 -13.38 -21.88
C THR A 112 8.61 -12.14 -21.12
N VAL A 113 8.45 -11.00 -21.81
CA VAL A 113 7.96 -9.75 -21.21
C VAL A 113 6.51 -9.90 -20.73
N ALA A 114 5.67 -10.57 -21.49
CA ALA A 114 4.29 -10.85 -21.10
C ALA A 114 4.20 -11.76 -19.87
N GLY A 115 4.98 -12.85 -19.84
CA GLY A 115 5.07 -13.77 -18.70
C GLY A 115 5.59 -13.08 -17.44
N ALA A 116 6.67 -12.31 -17.54
CA ALA A 116 7.21 -11.54 -16.42
C ALA A 116 6.19 -10.52 -15.89
N SER A 117 5.45 -9.86 -16.79
CA SER A 117 4.38 -8.91 -16.44
C SER A 117 3.22 -9.60 -15.74
N ALA A 118 2.78 -10.76 -16.24
CA ALA A 118 1.69 -11.53 -15.64
C ALA A 118 2.06 -12.00 -14.22
N VAL A 119 3.25 -12.57 -14.04
CA VAL A 119 3.77 -12.98 -12.73
C VAL A 119 3.88 -11.78 -11.79
N THR A 120 4.43 -10.66 -12.26
CA THR A 120 4.54 -9.43 -11.46
C THR A 120 3.17 -8.94 -11.00
N ALA A 121 2.18 -8.89 -11.90
CA ALA A 121 0.84 -8.43 -11.54
C ALA A 121 0.19 -9.34 -10.46
N VAL A 122 0.31 -10.66 -10.59
CA VAL A 122 -0.18 -11.62 -9.59
C VAL A 122 0.52 -11.44 -8.25
N LEU A 123 1.86 -11.34 -8.25
CA LEU A 123 2.63 -11.15 -7.02
C LEU A 123 2.25 -9.86 -6.31
N PHE A 124 1.98 -8.77 -7.03
CA PHE A 124 1.61 -7.49 -6.45
C PHE A 124 0.17 -7.50 -5.92
N VAL A 125 -0.76 -8.15 -6.62
CA VAL A 125 -2.12 -8.37 -6.13
C VAL A 125 -2.09 -9.22 -4.86
N ALA A 126 -1.30 -10.29 -4.81
CA ALA A 126 -1.13 -11.14 -3.62
C ALA A 126 -0.40 -10.44 -2.47
N ALA A 127 0.57 -9.57 -2.76
CA ALA A 127 1.30 -8.80 -1.75
C ALA A 127 0.43 -7.73 -1.08
N THR A 128 -0.59 -7.21 -1.78
CA THR A 128 -1.49 -6.15 -1.26
C THR A 128 -2.22 -6.55 0.04
N PRO A 129 -2.90 -7.71 0.13
CA PRO A 129 -3.51 -8.17 1.39
C PRO A 129 -2.47 -8.64 2.43
N LEU A 130 -1.34 -9.22 2.00
CA LEU A 130 -0.28 -9.69 2.92
C LEU A 130 0.40 -8.52 3.67
N GLY A 131 0.50 -7.34 3.04
CA GLY A 131 1.04 -6.13 3.66
C GLY A 131 0.14 -5.53 4.76
N ALA A 132 -1.13 -5.93 4.84
CA ALA A 132 -2.05 -5.52 5.90
C ALA A 132 -1.83 -6.31 7.20
N ILE A 133 -1.09 -7.43 7.16
CA ILE A 133 -0.82 -8.26 8.33
C ILE A 133 0.36 -7.64 9.11
N PRO A 134 0.17 -7.18 10.36
CA PRO A 134 1.19 -6.42 11.10
C PRO A 134 2.51 -7.19 11.33
N PHE A 135 2.45 -8.52 11.44
CA PHE A 135 3.63 -9.37 11.67
C PHE A 135 4.50 -9.55 10.41
N ILE A 136 3.87 -9.64 9.23
CA ILE A 136 4.54 -9.79 7.93
C ILE A 136 4.92 -8.42 7.36
N GLY A 137 4.06 -7.42 7.47
CA GLY A 137 4.28 -6.06 6.94
C GLY A 137 5.54 -5.37 7.51
N SER A 138 5.95 -5.70 8.74
CA SER A 138 7.18 -5.17 9.35
C SER A 138 8.46 -5.82 8.77
N LYS A 139 8.38 -7.07 8.32
CA LYS A 139 9.49 -7.83 7.71
C LYS A 139 9.63 -7.55 6.20
N ILE A 140 8.53 -7.25 5.51
CA ILE A 140 8.52 -6.87 4.10
C ILE A 140 8.77 -5.35 3.92
N LYS A 141 9.78 -4.80 4.61
CA LYS A 141 10.22 -3.41 4.37
C LYS A 141 10.83 -3.22 2.97
N ILE A 142 11.31 -4.29 2.34
CA ILE A 142 11.91 -4.31 1.00
C ILE A 142 10.87 -4.21 -0.14
N PHE A 143 9.63 -4.69 0.06
CA PHE A 143 8.49 -4.47 -0.87
C PHE A 143 7.52 -3.42 -0.35
N LYS A 144 8.02 -2.33 0.22
CA LYS A 144 7.20 -1.13 0.31
C LYS A 144 6.84 -0.75 -1.14
N THR A 145 5.58 -0.97 -1.54
CA THR A 145 5.06 -0.93 -2.93
C THR A 145 5.48 0.29 -3.72
N TYR A 146 5.83 1.39 -3.05
CA TYR A 146 6.37 2.59 -3.67
C TYR A 146 7.76 2.39 -4.29
N ARG A 147 8.62 1.50 -3.74
CA ARG A 147 9.99 1.23 -4.21
C ARG A 147 10.05 0.29 -5.42
N ALA A 148 8.93 -0.35 -5.74
CA ALA A 148 8.76 -1.14 -6.96
C ALA A 148 8.55 -0.28 -8.22
N PHE A 149 8.51 1.06 -8.08
CA PHE A 149 8.35 1.96 -9.22
C PHE A 149 9.40 1.74 -10.31
N ALA A 150 10.65 1.44 -9.93
CA ALA A 150 11.71 1.15 -10.88
C ALA A 150 11.41 -0.12 -11.70
N TRP A 151 10.84 -1.15 -11.07
CA TRP A 151 10.43 -2.37 -11.74
C TRP A 151 9.25 -2.14 -12.69
N ASP A 152 8.25 -1.37 -12.25
CA ASP A 152 7.12 -0.99 -13.10
C ASP A 152 7.59 -0.20 -14.33
N LEU A 153 8.58 0.70 -14.18
CA LEU A 153 9.17 1.44 -15.29
C LEU A 153 10.01 0.53 -16.22
N ILE A 154 10.75 -0.44 -15.67
CA ILE A 154 11.48 -1.42 -16.48
C ILE A 154 10.50 -2.23 -17.35
N LEU A 155 9.40 -2.71 -16.77
CA LEU A 155 8.37 -3.41 -17.53
C LEU A 155 7.70 -2.51 -18.57
N SER A 156 7.43 -1.25 -18.23
CA SER A 156 6.92 -0.27 -19.19
C SER A 156 7.87 -0.11 -20.39
N ILE A 157 9.17 0.08 -20.16
CA ILE A 157 10.16 0.20 -21.22
C ILE A 157 10.24 -1.10 -22.04
N ALA A 158 10.24 -2.26 -21.39
CA ALA A 158 10.24 -3.55 -22.07
C ALA A 158 9.02 -3.71 -23.00
N TRP A 159 7.83 -3.30 -22.55
CA TRP A 159 6.63 -3.27 -23.39
C TRP A 159 6.75 -2.27 -24.56
N ILE A 160 7.36 -1.10 -24.36
CA ILE A 160 7.64 -0.15 -25.45
C ILE A 160 8.60 -0.75 -26.48
N VAL A 161 9.61 -1.52 -26.06
CA VAL A 161 10.51 -2.23 -26.98
C VAL A 161 9.76 -3.29 -27.78
N VAL A 162 8.94 -4.12 -27.12
CA VAL A 162 8.08 -5.13 -27.78
C VAL A 162 7.14 -4.46 -28.78
N PHE A 163 6.43 -3.41 -28.34
CA PHE A 163 5.58 -2.60 -29.20
C PHE A 163 6.36 -2.04 -30.40
N GLY A 164 7.55 -1.48 -30.19
CA GLY A 164 8.36 -0.89 -31.27
C GLY A 164 8.74 -1.92 -32.34
N ILE A 165 9.13 -3.13 -31.93
CA ILE A 165 9.47 -4.23 -32.84
C ILE A 165 8.23 -4.62 -33.67
N PHE A 166 7.10 -4.92 -33.03
CA PHE A 166 5.91 -5.35 -33.75
C PHE A 166 5.23 -4.23 -34.52
N ALA A 167 5.32 -2.98 -34.06
CA ALA A 167 4.86 -1.81 -34.79
C ALA A 167 5.62 -1.67 -36.12
N ALA A 168 6.94 -1.84 -36.10
CA ALA A 168 7.76 -1.80 -37.30
C ALA A 168 7.42 -2.94 -38.29
N ILE A 169 7.07 -4.12 -37.79
CA ILE A 169 6.72 -5.30 -38.61
C ILE A 169 5.29 -5.19 -39.19
N PHE A 170 4.31 -4.84 -38.35
CA PHE A 170 2.90 -5.03 -38.65
C PHE A 170 2.14 -3.75 -39.01
N LEU A 171 2.50 -2.56 -38.49
CA LEU A 171 1.69 -1.36 -38.75
C LEU A 171 1.83 -0.87 -40.19
N LYS A 172 3.01 -1.03 -40.80
CA LYS A 172 3.28 -0.65 -42.20
C LYS A 172 2.89 -1.72 -43.22
N ARG A 173 2.64 -2.95 -42.76
CA ARG A 173 2.28 -4.08 -43.61
C ARG A 173 0.79 -4.07 -43.94
N ASP A 174 0.43 -4.56 -45.12
CA ASP A 174 -0.96 -4.65 -45.53
C ASP A 174 -1.72 -5.67 -44.68
N SER A 175 -3.01 -5.47 -44.47
CA SER A 175 -3.81 -6.33 -43.57
C SER A 175 -4.05 -7.74 -44.11
N GLU A 176 -3.98 -7.90 -45.43
CA GLU A 176 -4.16 -9.18 -46.13
C GLU A 176 -2.89 -10.04 -46.14
N ASP A 177 -1.72 -9.41 -45.91
CA ASP A 177 -0.46 -10.12 -45.86
C ASP A 177 -0.34 -10.96 -44.59
N SER A 178 0.42 -12.05 -44.70
CA SER A 178 0.85 -12.84 -43.54
C SER A 178 2.31 -12.58 -43.19
N TYR A 179 2.65 -12.71 -41.91
CA TYR A 179 4.03 -12.70 -41.44
C TYR A 179 4.26 -13.92 -40.56
N LYS A 180 5.16 -14.81 -40.98
CA LYS A 180 5.51 -16.05 -40.27
C LYS A 180 4.25 -16.79 -39.80
N GLY A 181 3.34 -17.10 -40.72
CA GLY A 181 2.08 -17.80 -40.41
C GLY A 181 1.05 -17.02 -39.59
N SER A 182 1.31 -15.75 -39.25
CA SER A 182 0.35 -14.88 -38.56
C SER A 182 -0.39 -13.95 -39.52
N LYS A 183 -1.70 -13.74 -39.25
CA LYS A 183 -2.50 -12.71 -39.94
C LYS A 183 -2.13 -11.31 -39.43
N THR A 184 -1.79 -10.41 -40.33
CA THR A 184 -1.38 -9.04 -39.98
C THR A 184 -2.50 -8.26 -39.29
N SER A 185 -3.76 -8.43 -39.72
CA SER A 185 -4.91 -7.76 -39.09
C SER A 185 -5.05 -8.05 -37.59
N VAL A 186 -4.82 -9.30 -37.18
CA VAL A 186 -4.89 -9.73 -35.77
C VAL A 186 -3.70 -9.18 -34.99
N MET A 187 -2.51 -9.20 -35.59
CA MET A 187 -1.30 -8.69 -34.92
C MET A 187 -1.31 -7.17 -34.77
N LYS A 188 -1.97 -6.41 -35.66
CA LYS A 188 -2.20 -4.98 -35.45
C LYS A 188 -2.96 -4.70 -34.16
N VAL A 189 -3.94 -5.54 -33.80
CA VAL A 189 -4.66 -5.43 -32.52
C VAL A 189 -3.73 -5.75 -31.35
N ALA A 190 -2.95 -6.83 -31.44
CA ALA A 190 -1.97 -7.21 -30.41
C ALA A 190 -0.96 -6.08 -30.14
N VAL A 191 -0.44 -5.44 -31.19
CA VAL A 191 0.46 -4.28 -31.10
C VAL A 191 -0.16 -3.15 -30.27
N TRP A 192 -1.43 -2.82 -30.47
CA TRP A 192 -2.10 -1.80 -29.68
C TRP A 192 -2.30 -2.21 -28.23
N ILE A 193 -2.58 -3.49 -27.97
CA ILE A 193 -2.67 -4.04 -26.61
C ILE A 193 -1.33 -3.89 -25.88
N ASP A 194 -0.20 -4.14 -26.56
CA ASP A 194 1.13 -3.98 -26.00
C ASP A 194 1.38 -2.52 -25.58
N LEU A 195 1.01 -1.55 -26.42
CA LEU A 195 1.14 -0.13 -26.12
C LEU A 195 0.27 0.28 -24.92
N VAL A 196 -0.98 -0.16 -24.90
CA VAL A 196 -1.90 0.14 -23.79
C VAL A 196 -1.33 -0.45 -22.49
N ASN A 197 -0.83 -1.67 -22.53
CA ASN A 197 -0.20 -2.28 -21.36
C ASN A 197 1.05 -1.51 -20.92
N ALA A 198 1.90 -1.08 -21.87
CA ALA A 198 3.06 -0.24 -21.60
C ALA A 198 2.69 1.05 -20.84
N ILE A 199 1.59 1.69 -21.25
CA ILE A 199 1.06 2.91 -20.60
C ILE A 199 0.57 2.60 -19.19
N PHE A 200 -0.14 1.49 -18.95
CA PHE A 200 -0.55 1.12 -17.60
C PHE A 200 0.66 0.90 -16.66
N TRP A 201 1.70 0.22 -17.15
CA TRP A 201 2.96 0.06 -16.41
C TRP A 201 3.65 1.41 -16.17
N LEU A 202 3.63 2.32 -17.14
CA LEU A 202 4.18 3.67 -17.00
C LEU A 202 3.45 4.46 -15.91
N ILE A 203 2.12 4.51 -15.96
CA ILE A 203 1.29 5.21 -14.97
C ILE A 203 1.56 4.65 -13.57
N SER A 204 1.67 3.33 -13.44
CA SER A 204 1.96 2.68 -12.17
C SER A 204 3.35 3.06 -11.63
N GLY A 205 4.36 3.05 -12.51
CA GLY A 205 5.73 3.45 -12.18
C GLY A 205 5.84 4.93 -11.82
N VAL A 206 5.25 5.83 -12.61
CA VAL A 206 5.24 7.28 -12.34
C VAL A 206 4.52 7.58 -11.02
N TYR A 207 3.36 6.96 -10.78
CA TYR A 207 2.65 7.11 -9.52
C TYR A 207 3.51 6.66 -8.33
N GLY A 208 4.16 5.49 -8.44
CA GLY A 208 5.05 4.97 -7.41
C GLY A 208 6.25 5.89 -7.16
N CYS A 209 6.83 6.43 -8.22
CA CYS A 209 7.93 7.40 -8.17
C CYS A 209 7.49 8.67 -7.43
N ILE A 210 6.38 9.28 -7.83
CA ILE A 210 5.82 10.48 -7.20
C ILE A 210 5.58 10.23 -5.71
N LYS A 211 4.92 9.12 -5.34
CA LYS A 211 4.61 8.82 -3.95
C LYS A 211 5.88 8.61 -3.10
N THR A 212 6.93 8.04 -3.68
CA THR A 212 8.21 7.82 -3.00
C THR A 212 8.93 9.13 -2.75
N PHE A 213 9.12 9.95 -3.78
CA PHE A 213 9.96 11.14 -3.68
C PHE A 213 9.21 12.37 -3.14
N LEU A 214 7.89 12.49 -3.39
CA LEU A 214 7.09 13.62 -2.90
C LEU A 214 6.40 13.31 -1.57
N GLY A 215 6.09 12.05 -1.25
CA GLY A 215 5.45 11.69 0.02
C GLY A 215 6.29 12.05 1.25
N ASP A 216 7.60 11.82 1.19
CA ASP A 216 8.53 12.19 2.26
C ASP A 216 8.62 13.71 2.41
N LYS A 217 8.53 14.46 1.31
CA LYS A 217 8.53 15.93 1.31
C LYS A 217 7.25 16.50 1.89
N THR A 218 6.10 15.91 1.55
CA THR A 218 4.80 16.33 2.09
C THR A 218 4.70 16.07 3.60
N ASN A 219 5.16 14.91 4.09
CA ASN A 219 5.18 14.64 5.53
C ASN A 219 6.07 15.63 6.29
N GLN A 220 7.27 15.95 5.79
CA GLN A 220 8.15 16.96 6.40
C GLN A 220 7.52 18.36 6.43
N MET A 221 6.76 18.74 5.39
CA MET A 221 6.05 20.02 5.35
C MET A 221 4.85 20.03 6.30
N THR A 222 4.09 18.95 6.38
CA THR A 222 2.97 18.80 7.31
C THR A 222 3.42 18.85 8.75
N ASP A 223 4.52 18.19 9.10
CA ASP A 223 5.08 18.22 10.46
C ASP A 223 5.56 19.63 10.83
N LYS A 224 6.25 20.34 9.92
CA LYS A 224 6.67 21.74 10.13
C LYS A 224 5.50 22.70 10.30
N ILE A 225 4.42 22.52 9.52
CA ILE A 225 3.22 23.37 9.61
C ILE A 225 2.43 23.06 10.89
N GLY A 226 2.31 21.78 11.25
CA GLY A 226 1.71 21.34 12.50
C GLY A 226 2.43 21.95 13.71
N GLN A 227 3.76 21.82 13.75
CA GLN A 227 4.57 22.37 14.82
C GLN A 227 4.40 23.90 14.94
N LYS A 228 4.41 24.63 13.82
CA LYS A 228 4.11 26.08 13.81
C LYS A 228 2.72 26.44 14.33
N LEU A 229 1.70 25.64 14.01
CA LEU A 229 0.33 25.87 14.49
C LEU A 229 0.19 25.59 16.00
N PHE A 230 0.88 24.56 16.50
CA PHE A 230 0.90 24.23 17.92
C PHE A 230 1.73 25.23 18.75
N ASP A 231 2.84 25.73 18.21
CA ASP A 231 3.62 26.79 18.86
C ASP A 231 2.85 28.12 18.87
N LYS A 232 2.10 28.44 17.81
CA LYS A 232 1.23 29.63 17.78
C LYS A 232 0.06 29.55 18.78
N LYS A 233 -0.41 28.33 19.11
CA LYS A 233 -1.44 28.09 20.13
C LYS A 233 -0.91 28.07 21.57
N LYS A 234 0.42 28.06 21.77
CA LYS A 234 1.07 28.18 23.10
C LYS A 234 1.41 29.62 23.48
N ALA A 235 0.95 30.64 22.73
CA ALA A 235 0.98 32.02 23.23
C ALA A 235 0.02 32.12 24.44
N PRO A 236 0.48 32.62 25.60
CA PRO A 236 -0.30 32.56 26.84
C PRO A 236 -1.58 33.36 26.71
N ALA A 237 -2.69 32.77 27.17
CA ALA A 237 -3.91 33.50 27.43
C ALA A 237 -3.55 34.66 28.38
N LYS A 238 -3.73 35.90 27.91
CA LYS A 238 -3.61 37.09 28.75
C LYS A 238 -4.49 36.89 29.98
N GLU A 239 -3.84 36.85 31.12
CA GLU A 239 -4.43 36.90 32.45
C GLU A 239 -5.16 38.24 32.56
N SER A 240 -6.48 38.25 32.36
CA SER A 240 -7.32 39.41 32.66
C SER A 240 -7.63 39.39 34.16
N ASP A 241 -6.71 39.98 34.91
CA ASP A 241 -6.96 40.92 36.01
C ASP A 241 -8.38 40.87 36.61
N TYR A 242 -8.54 40.08 37.68
CA TYR A 242 -9.66 40.28 38.60
C TYR A 242 -9.24 41.37 39.58
N ALA A 243 -9.62 42.61 39.27
CA ALA A 243 -9.56 43.70 40.22
C ALA A 243 -10.53 43.39 41.39
N GLU A 244 -9.93 43.09 42.53
CA GLU A 244 -10.56 43.14 43.84
C GLU A 244 -10.93 44.60 44.13
N SER A 245 -12.22 44.90 44.26
CA SER A 245 -12.69 46.17 44.82
C SER A 245 -13.81 45.91 45.82
N VAL A 246 -13.42 45.82 47.09
CA VAL A 246 -14.23 46.20 48.25
C VAL A 246 -13.72 47.56 48.72
#